data_AF-A0A7S0Y787-F1
#
_entry.id   AF-A0A7S0Y787-F1
#
_cell.length_a   1.000
_cell.length_b   1.000
_cell.length_c   1.000
_cell.angle_alpha   90.00
_cell.angle_beta   90.00
_cell.angle_gamma   90.00
#
_symmetry.space_group_name_H-M   'P 1'
#
loop_
_entity.id
_entity.type
_entity.pdbx_description
1 polymer ?
#
loop_
_entity_poly.entity_id
_entity_poly.type
_entity_poly.pdbx_seq_one_letter_code
_entity_poly.pdbx_strand_id
1 'polypeptide(L)'
;KSYTVMSHVSPASKAIAENYRLRPTDVVVLSFPKTGTTWTQTVCEQLRTNAEGYGGFDDITERHPWLEFAHDCGQNLDDEIYGMPTNENPSPILHPRIFKSHQLLSAINPGAKCLCIVRDPASTLVSWFDFQKAKSRPGYAEYEDANEYIANRPELFSGNLIFGTNIWEMYEEVWSARHDPSVKTLVYEGLLADAANEYKDHFPVIEEFLGCLNQDRDESETEAFYEKVASLVSRSEMVKNVDKFDDHFIAEMGEKYGRALRIMEPAPKVREKKQRTELTEATIEWLEDQWFEKMTPKTGHTNYDEYATALSELLFADEEEAVVPQEPVRISRAMRRKSSLVLEQLPEIRRRRESLAPHE
;
A
#
# COMPACT_ATOMS: atom_id res chain seq x y z
N LYS A 1 -7.32 7.59 -15.57
CA LYS A 1 -6.17 8.28 -16.21
C LYS A 1 -5.43 7.32 -17.16
N SER A 2 -4.40 7.75 -17.91
CA SER A 2 -3.62 6.85 -18.78
C SER A 2 -2.80 5.84 -17.97
N TYR A 3 -2.90 4.56 -18.32
CA TYR A 3 -2.15 3.48 -17.68
C TYR A 3 -0.64 3.63 -17.97
N THR A 4 0.18 3.81 -16.94
CA THR A 4 1.62 4.12 -17.09
C THR A 4 2.46 3.09 -16.37
N VAL A 5 3.44 2.51 -17.07
CA VAL A 5 4.27 1.43 -16.54
C VAL A 5 5.74 1.82 -16.45
N MET A 6 6.49 1.08 -15.64
CA MET A 6 7.93 1.25 -15.54
C MET A 6 8.63 0.87 -16.85
N SER A 7 9.82 1.42 -17.07
CA SER A 7 10.67 1.13 -18.23
C SER A 7 11.18 -0.32 -18.33
N HIS A 8 10.85 -1.17 -17.35
CA HIS A 8 11.14 -2.60 -17.36
C HIS A 8 10.04 -3.39 -18.08
N VAL A 9 8.82 -2.88 -18.10
CA VAL A 9 7.62 -3.58 -18.58
C VAL A 9 7.53 -3.50 -20.10
N SER A 10 7.28 -4.63 -20.75
CA SER A 10 7.10 -4.69 -22.20
C SER A 10 5.79 -4.03 -22.65
N PRO A 11 5.73 -3.50 -23.89
CA PRO A 11 4.47 -2.99 -24.44
C PRO A 11 3.34 -4.02 -24.43
N ALA A 12 3.67 -5.31 -24.59
CA ALA A 12 2.70 -6.40 -24.55
C ALA A 12 2.14 -6.61 -23.14
N SER A 13 2.99 -6.65 -22.11
CA SER A 13 2.55 -6.80 -20.73
C SER A 13 1.72 -5.60 -20.27
N LYS A 14 2.12 -4.37 -20.64
CA LYS A 14 1.29 -3.18 -20.46
C LYS A 14 -0.09 -3.34 -21.09
N ALA A 15 -0.15 -3.71 -22.38
CA ALA A 15 -1.40 -3.82 -23.11
C ALA A 15 -2.33 -4.90 -22.52
N ILE A 16 -1.76 -6.02 -22.07
CA ILE A 16 -2.52 -7.08 -21.40
C ILE A 16 -3.07 -6.56 -20.07
N ALA A 17 -2.24 -5.95 -19.22
CA ALA A 17 -2.66 -5.42 -17.94
C ALA A 17 -3.75 -4.34 -18.07
N GLU A 18 -3.60 -3.42 -19.03
CA GLU A 18 -4.55 -2.34 -19.32
C GLU A 18 -5.89 -2.82 -19.88
N ASN A 19 -5.96 -4.03 -20.45
CA ASN A 19 -7.19 -4.58 -21.04
C ASN A 19 -7.71 -5.82 -20.30
N TYR A 20 -7.04 -6.25 -19.23
CA TYR A 20 -7.41 -7.44 -18.49
C TYR A 20 -8.78 -7.29 -17.82
N ARG A 21 -9.64 -8.30 -17.98
CA ARG A 21 -10.99 -8.28 -17.41
C ARG A 21 -10.98 -8.89 -16.01
N LEU A 22 -10.98 -8.01 -15.02
CA LEU A 22 -11.13 -8.40 -13.63
C LEU A 22 -12.54 -8.93 -13.33
N ARG A 23 -12.64 -9.83 -12.36
CA ARG A 23 -13.87 -10.46 -11.88
C ARG A 23 -14.33 -9.80 -10.57
N PRO A 24 -15.64 -9.82 -10.25
CA PRO A 24 -16.18 -9.31 -8.97
C PRO A 24 -15.56 -9.92 -7.70
N THR A 25 -15.01 -11.12 -7.81
CA THR A 25 -14.32 -11.83 -6.73
C THR A 25 -12.82 -11.58 -6.69
N ASP A 26 -12.26 -10.84 -7.65
CA ASP A 26 -10.86 -10.45 -7.63
C ASP A 26 -10.63 -9.29 -6.66
N VAL A 27 -9.46 -9.27 -6.06
CA VAL A 27 -9.01 -8.18 -5.20
C VAL A 27 -7.69 -7.64 -5.71
N VAL A 28 -7.62 -6.33 -5.95
CA VAL A 28 -6.37 -5.63 -6.28
C VAL A 28 -5.87 -4.93 -5.02
N VAL A 29 -4.72 -5.36 -4.51
CA VAL A 29 -3.96 -4.59 -3.51
C VAL A 29 -3.34 -3.40 -4.23
N LEU A 30 -3.93 -2.23 -3.99
CA LEU A 30 -3.57 -0.98 -4.66
C LEU A 30 -2.83 -0.07 -3.69
N SER A 31 -1.63 0.40 -4.07
CA SER A 31 -0.91 1.30 -3.20
C SER A 31 0.08 2.15 -3.95
N PHE A 32 0.43 3.30 -3.37
CA PHE A 32 1.63 4.00 -3.78
C PHE A 32 2.82 3.16 -3.27
N PRO A 33 3.95 3.09 -4.00
CA PRO A 33 5.08 2.33 -3.53
C PRO A 33 5.51 2.77 -2.12
N LYS A 34 5.87 1.80 -1.27
CA LYS A 34 6.38 2.02 0.09
C LYS A 34 5.35 2.51 1.12
N THR A 35 4.06 2.44 0.81
CA THR A 35 2.98 2.71 1.78
C THR A 35 2.51 1.48 2.56
N GLY A 36 3.01 0.28 2.26
CA GLY A 36 2.68 -0.94 3.02
C GLY A 36 2.22 -2.14 2.19
N THR A 37 2.33 -2.08 0.86
CA THR A 37 1.89 -3.13 -0.09
C THR A 37 2.22 -4.55 0.35
N THR A 38 3.49 -4.81 0.68
CA THR A 38 3.96 -6.16 1.05
C THR A 38 3.26 -6.67 2.30
N TRP A 39 3.06 -5.83 3.32
CA TRP A 39 2.35 -6.23 4.53
C TRP A 39 0.88 -6.55 4.22
N THR A 40 0.21 -5.71 3.44
CA THR A 40 -1.18 -5.93 3.02
C THR A 40 -1.33 -7.23 2.22
N GLN A 41 -0.43 -7.50 1.26
CA GLN A 41 -0.41 -8.75 0.51
C GLN A 41 -0.24 -9.95 1.43
N THR A 42 0.70 -9.89 2.39
CA THR A 42 0.93 -10.98 3.35
C THR A 42 -0.28 -11.22 4.25
N VAL A 43 -0.96 -10.18 4.74
CA VAL A 43 -2.21 -10.35 5.51
C VAL A 43 -3.27 -11.04 4.67
N CYS A 44 -3.51 -10.58 3.44
CA CYS A 44 -4.51 -11.21 2.60
C CYS A 44 -4.16 -12.67 2.26
N GLU A 45 -2.87 -12.98 2.08
CA GLU A 45 -2.39 -14.34 1.87
C GLU A 45 -2.64 -15.22 3.09
N GLN A 46 -2.27 -14.76 4.29
CA GLN A 46 -2.47 -15.54 5.51
C GLN A 46 -3.95 -15.71 5.85
N LEU A 47 -4.80 -14.72 5.55
CA LEU A 47 -6.24 -14.86 5.75
C LEU A 47 -6.83 -15.92 4.80
N ARG A 48 -6.57 -15.83 3.49
CA ARG A 48 -7.17 -16.79 2.53
C ARG A 48 -6.59 -18.21 2.61
N THR A 49 -5.37 -18.37 3.14
CA THR A 49 -4.71 -19.68 3.31
C THR A 49 -4.88 -20.26 4.71
N ASN A 50 -5.80 -19.71 5.52
CA ASN A 50 -6.05 -20.18 6.89
C ASN A 50 -4.77 -20.21 7.76
N ALA A 51 -3.92 -19.19 7.58
CA ALA A 51 -2.69 -18.96 8.32
C ALA A 51 -1.73 -20.16 8.27
N GLU A 52 -1.59 -20.82 7.13
CA GLU A 52 -0.67 -21.94 6.91
C GLU A 52 0.82 -21.51 6.82
N GLY A 53 1.10 -20.20 6.80
CA GLY A 53 2.45 -19.66 6.83
C GLY A 53 3.03 -19.41 5.43
N TYR A 54 4.33 -19.60 5.29
CA TYR A 54 5.11 -19.21 4.09
C TYR A 54 5.42 -20.38 3.15
N GLY A 55 4.67 -21.49 3.28
CA GLY A 55 4.84 -22.68 2.46
C GLY A 55 4.19 -22.56 1.07
N GLY A 56 4.73 -23.29 0.10
CA GLY A 56 4.11 -23.45 -1.22
C GLY A 56 4.28 -22.29 -2.21
N PHE A 57 5.12 -21.30 -1.89
CA PHE A 57 5.56 -20.26 -2.82
C PHE A 57 6.96 -19.75 -2.42
N ASP A 58 7.73 -19.25 -3.39
CA ASP A 58 9.07 -18.72 -3.17
C ASP A 58 9.08 -17.19 -3.12
N ASP A 59 8.25 -16.50 -3.91
CA ASP A 59 8.00 -15.05 -3.78
C ASP A 59 6.49 -14.75 -3.75
N ILE A 60 6.08 -13.78 -2.94
CA ILE A 60 4.66 -13.37 -2.83
C ILE A 60 4.04 -12.99 -4.18
N THR A 61 4.84 -12.57 -5.16
CA THR A 61 4.41 -12.22 -6.53
C THR A 61 3.90 -13.44 -7.31
N GLU A 62 4.31 -14.67 -6.92
CA GLU A 62 3.72 -15.89 -7.46
C GLU A 62 2.26 -16.05 -7.06
N ARG A 63 1.92 -15.63 -5.84
CA ARG A 63 0.58 -15.72 -5.24
C ARG A 63 -0.29 -14.51 -5.55
N HIS A 64 0.35 -13.35 -5.74
CA HIS A 64 -0.27 -12.05 -5.95
C HIS A 64 0.34 -11.40 -7.19
N PRO A 65 -0.02 -11.84 -8.41
CA PRO A 65 0.59 -11.34 -9.63
C PRO A 65 0.52 -9.82 -9.71
N TRP A 66 1.65 -9.22 -10.05
CA TRP A 66 1.69 -7.80 -10.36
C TRP A 66 1.16 -7.62 -11.79
N LEU A 67 -0.03 -7.03 -11.95
CA LEU A 67 -0.75 -6.96 -13.24
C LEU A 67 0.16 -6.49 -14.37
N GLU A 68 0.93 -5.43 -14.14
CA GLU A 68 1.85 -4.83 -15.09
C GLU A 68 2.98 -5.77 -15.55
N PHE A 69 3.42 -6.72 -14.71
CA PHE A 69 4.54 -7.62 -14.97
C PHE A 69 4.13 -9.05 -15.30
N ALA A 70 2.88 -9.44 -15.04
CA ALA A 70 2.45 -10.83 -15.07
C ALA A 70 2.78 -11.52 -16.40
N HIS A 71 2.45 -10.88 -17.54
CA HIS A 71 2.77 -11.45 -18.85
C HIS A 71 4.28 -11.57 -19.08
N ASP A 72 5.07 -10.58 -18.67
CA ASP A 72 6.53 -10.64 -18.82
C ASP A 72 7.15 -11.76 -17.98
N CYS A 73 6.54 -12.08 -16.83
CA CYS A 73 6.91 -13.19 -15.95
C CYS A 73 6.27 -14.53 -16.35
N GLY A 74 5.54 -14.58 -17.46
CA GLY A 74 4.85 -15.79 -17.92
C GLY A 74 3.70 -16.26 -17.04
N GLN A 75 3.17 -15.41 -16.17
CA GLN A 75 1.97 -15.68 -15.39
C GLN A 75 0.73 -15.49 -16.27
N ASN A 76 -0.18 -16.47 -16.26
CA ASN A 76 -1.52 -16.31 -16.81
C ASN A 76 -2.42 -15.73 -15.71
N LEU A 77 -2.97 -14.55 -15.95
CA LEU A 77 -3.82 -13.86 -14.97
C LEU A 77 -5.15 -14.59 -14.73
N ASP A 78 -5.58 -15.47 -15.66
CA ASP A 78 -6.75 -16.31 -15.50
C ASP A 78 -6.55 -17.56 -14.65
N ASP A 79 -5.30 -17.92 -14.33
CA ASP A 79 -5.00 -19.08 -13.49
C ASP A 79 -5.46 -18.84 -12.05
N GLU A 80 -6.05 -19.87 -11.46
CA GLU A 80 -6.46 -19.93 -10.05
C GLU A 80 -5.51 -20.80 -9.22
N ILE A 81 -4.59 -21.46 -9.90
CA ILE A 81 -3.56 -22.32 -9.35
C ILE A 81 -2.30 -21.48 -9.18
N TYR A 82 -1.88 -21.28 -7.94
CA TYR A 82 -0.71 -20.45 -7.64
C TYR A 82 0.45 -21.30 -7.12
N GLY A 83 1.66 -20.95 -7.56
CA GLY A 83 2.91 -21.70 -7.31
C GLY A 83 3.21 -22.69 -8.44
N MET A 84 4.49 -23.01 -8.62
CA MET A 84 4.92 -24.02 -9.59
C MET A 84 4.54 -25.43 -9.11
N PRO A 85 3.73 -26.20 -9.86
CA PRO A 85 3.40 -27.56 -9.45
C PRO A 85 4.67 -28.40 -9.45
N THR A 86 5.00 -28.99 -8.30
CA THR A 86 5.99 -30.05 -8.22
C THR A 86 5.28 -31.39 -8.12
N ASN A 87 5.97 -32.49 -8.42
CA ASN A 87 5.42 -33.84 -8.25
C ASN A 87 5.00 -34.13 -6.79
N GLU A 88 5.49 -33.36 -5.83
CA GLU A 88 5.30 -33.56 -4.40
C GLU A 88 4.24 -32.63 -3.80
N ASN A 89 3.89 -31.53 -4.47
CA ASN A 89 2.93 -30.56 -3.96
C ASN A 89 2.06 -30.00 -5.10
N PRO A 90 0.81 -30.47 -5.27
CA PRO A 90 -0.11 -29.86 -6.22
C PRO A 90 -0.40 -28.43 -5.75
N SER A 91 -0.10 -27.46 -6.60
CA SER A 91 -0.35 -26.05 -6.34
C SER A 91 -1.82 -25.83 -5.94
N PRO A 92 -2.11 -25.16 -4.80
CA PRO A 92 -3.48 -25.01 -4.33
C PRO A 92 -4.26 -24.05 -5.24
N ILE A 93 -5.54 -24.35 -5.41
CA ILE A 93 -6.51 -23.39 -5.95
C ILE A 93 -6.83 -22.41 -4.82
N LEU A 94 -6.51 -21.13 -5.00
CA LEU A 94 -6.70 -20.11 -3.96
C LEU A 94 -7.74 -19.08 -4.39
N HIS A 95 -8.73 -18.86 -3.53
CA HIS A 95 -9.73 -17.80 -3.68
C HIS A 95 -9.77 -16.90 -2.43
N PRO A 96 -10.05 -15.59 -2.58
CA PRO A 96 -10.18 -14.87 -3.86
C PRO A 96 -8.85 -14.82 -4.62
N ARG A 97 -8.87 -14.51 -5.92
CA ARG A 97 -7.63 -14.15 -6.65
C ARG A 97 -7.20 -12.77 -6.20
N ILE A 98 -5.91 -12.61 -5.93
CA ILE A 98 -5.37 -11.34 -5.44
C ILE A 98 -4.29 -10.88 -6.41
N PHE A 99 -4.33 -9.60 -6.75
CA PHE A 99 -3.38 -8.95 -7.63
C PHE A 99 -2.73 -7.76 -6.92
N LYS A 100 -1.61 -7.30 -7.46
CA LYS A 100 -0.94 -6.07 -7.02
C LYS A 100 -0.94 -5.06 -8.16
N SER A 101 -1.09 -3.78 -7.83
CA SER A 101 -0.77 -2.68 -8.75
C SER A 101 -0.31 -1.43 -8.01
N HIS A 102 0.46 -0.59 -8.71
CA HIS A 102 0.85 0.76 -8.29
C HIS A 102 0.27 1.85 -9.21
N GLN A 103 -0.69 1.49 -10.08
CA GLN A 103 -1.46 2.48 -10.85
C GLN A 103 -2.34 3.34 -9.93
N LEU A 104 -2.88 4.41 -10.51
CA LEU A 104 -4.03 5.11 -9.96
C LEU A 104 -5.28 4.23 -9.95
N LEU A 105 -6.18 4.47 -8.99
CA LEU A 105 -7.44 3.73 -8.86
C LEU A 105 -8.28 3.84 -10.13
N SER A 106 -8.33 5.03 -10.73
CA SER A 106 -9.01 5.32 -11.99
C SER A 106 -8.37 4.67 -13.23
N ALA A 107 -7.22 4.02 -13.08
CA ALA A 107 -6.55 3.25 -14.12
C ALA A 107 -6.62 1.73 -13.89
N ILE A 108 -7.15 1.29 -12.74
CA ILE A 108 -7.47 -0.13 -12.53
C ILE A 108 -8.73 -0.47 -13.33
N ASN A 109 -8.69 -1.61 -14.02
CA ASN A 109 -9.82 -2.04 -14.83
C ASN A 109 -11.04 -2.29 -13.92
N PRO A 110 -12.25 -1.91 -14.35
CA PRO A 110 -13.44 -2.07 -13.53
C PRO A 110 -13.75 -3.55 -13.30
N GLY A 111 -14.40 -3.84 -12.17
CA GLY A 111 -14.95 -5.16 -11.87
C GLY A 111 -14.29 -5.90 -10.72
N ALA A 112 -13.10 -5.50 -10.25
CA ALA A 112 -12.53 -6.02 -9.01
C ALA A 112 -12.90 -5.17 -7.79
N LYS A 113 -12.71 -5.74 -6.61
CA LYS A 113 -12.51 -4.99 -5.38
C LYS A 113 -11.09 -4.42 -5.32
N CYS A 114 -10.91 -3.24 -4.74
CA CYS A 114 -9.62 -2.60 -4.52
C CYS A 114 -9.37 -2.43 -3.01
N LEU A 115 -8.35 -3.12 -2.49
CA LEU A 115 -7.85 -2.91 -1.13
C LEU A 115 -6.69 -1.92 -1.19
N CYS A 116 -6.99 -0.67 -0.89
CA CYS A 116 -6.06 0.45 -0.92
C CYS A 116 -5.28 0.55 0.40
N ILE A 117 -4.06 1.08 0.36
CA ILE A 117 -3.32 1.46 1.57
C ILE A 117 -2.58 2.79 1.43
N VAL A 118 -2.85 3.70 2.37
CA VAL A 118 -2.21 5.01 2.51
C VAL A 118 -1.25 5.03 3.71
N ARG A 119 -0.30 5.95 3.66
CA ARG A 119 0.75 6.14 4.67
C ARG A 119 1.18 7.60 4.75
N ASP A 120 1.65 8.03 5.90
CA ASP A 120 2.22 9.36 6.11
C ASP A 120 3.23 9.71 5.00
N PRO A 121 3.05 10.82 4.27
CA PRO A 121 3.92 11.23 3.18
C PRO A 121 5.38 11.41 3.60
N ALA A 122 5.64 11.92 4.82
CA ALA A 122 7.01 12.08 5.34
C ALA A 122 7.70 10.72 5.53
N SER A 123 7.02 9.78 6.19
CA SER A 123 7.48 8.40 6.35
C SER A 123 7.64 7.66 5.03
N THR A 124 6.77 7.97 4.05
CA THR A 124 6.81 7.38 2.71
C THR A 124 7.99 7.93 1.91
N LEU A 125 8.27 9.24 1.99
CA LEU A 125 9.43 9.88 1.37
C LEU A 125 10.74 9.22 1.81
N VAL A 126 10.97 9.09 3.12
CA VAL A 126 12.19 8.44 3.64
C VAL A 126 12.28 7.00 3.13
N SER A 127 11.17 6.25 3.21
CA SER A 127 11.16 4.85 2.78
C SER A 127 11.34 4.67 1.26
N TRP A 128 10.86 5.61 0.46
CA TRP A 128 11.01 5.65 -0.99
C TRP A 128 12.45 5.97 -1.36
N PHE A 129 13.00 7.03 -0.78
CA PHE A 129 14.39 7.43 -1.00
C PHE A 129 15.36 6.30 -0.68
N ASP A 130 15.26 5.72 0.53
CA ASP A 130 16.13 4.61 0.96
C ASP A 130 16.04 3.40 0.02
N PHE A 131 14.83 3.11 -0.49
CA PHE A 131 14.62 1.99 -1.40
C PHE A 131 15.25 2.26 -2.77
N GLN A 132 15.08 3.47 -3.32
CA GLN A 132 15.63 3.84 -4.61
C GLN A 132 17.16 3.98 -4.57
N LYS A 133 17.70 4.54 -3.48
CA LYS A 133 19.14 4.64 -3.22
C LYS A 133 19.79 3.27 -3.07
N ALA A 134 19.15 2.33 -2.37
CA ALA A 134 19.65 0.95 -2.25
C ALA A 134 19.74 0.22 -3.60
N LYS A 135 18.90 0.61 -4.58
CA LYS A 135 18.95 0.11 -5.96
C LYS A 135 19.87 0.94 -6.87
N SER A 136 20.73 1.78 -6.30
CA SER A 136 21.66 2.66 -7.02
C SER A 136 21.01 3.46 -8.16
N ARG A 137 19.74 3.88 -7.99
CA ARG A 137 18.98 4.53 -9.05
C ARG A 137 19.52 5.96 -9.28
N PRO A 138 19.78 6.37 -10.53
CA PRO A 138 20.15 7.74 -10.84
C PRO A 138 19.09 8.74 -10.36
N GLY A 139 19.52 9.87 -9.80
CA GLY A 139 18.67 10.85 -9.14
C GLY A 139 18.31 10.53 -7.68
N TYR A 140 18.86 9.45 -7.12
CA TYR A 140 18.70 9.04 -5.72
C TYR A 140 20.04 8.66 -5.09
N ALA A 141 20.86 7.88 -5.81
CA ALA A 141 22.14 7.38 -5.32
C ALA A 141 23.16 8.49 -5.02
N GLU A 142 23.01 9.65 -5.64
CA GLU A 142 23.90 10.81 -5.53
C GLU A 142 23.68 11.61 -4.24
N TYR A 143 22.53 11.48 -3.60
CA TYR A 143 22.16 12.23 -2.39
C TYR A 143 22.42 11.40 -1.14
N GLU A 144 22.83 12.02 -0.04
CA GLU A 144 23.11 11.38 1.24
C GLU A 144 21.84 10.82 1.88
N ASP A 145 20.79 11.65 1.94
CA ASP A 145 19.55 11.33 2.61
C ASP A 145 18.32 11.96 1.92
N ALA A 146 17.14 11.74 2.50
CA ALA A 146 15.88 12.27 1.97
C ALA A 146 15.81 13.81 2.00
N ASN A 147 16.52 14.47 2.91
CA ASN A 147 16.54 15.93 3.03
C ASN A 147 17.33 16.55 1.88
N GLU A 148 18.54 16.05 1.64
CA GLU A 148 19.37 16.51 0.53
C GLU A 148 18.68 16.23 -0.81
N TYR A 149 18.02 15.07 -0.94
CA TYR A 149 17.22 14.73 -2.10
C TYR A 149 16.08 15.72 -2.35
N ILE A 150 15.27 16.09 -1.34
CA ILE A 150 14.20 17.06 -1.51
C ILE A 150 14.74 18.47 -1.78
N ALA A 151 15.85 18.86 -1.15
CA ALA A 151 16.45 20.17 -1.39
C ALA A 151 16.92 20.34 -2.84
N ASN A 152 17.33 19.26 -3.50
CA ASN A 152 17.90 19.32 -4.85
C ASN A 152 16.92 18.89 -5.96
N ARG A 153 16.09 17.87 -5.74
CA ARG A 153 15.23 17.23 -6.75
C ARG A 153 13.79 16.96 -6.25
N PRO A 154 13.09 17.97 -5.71
CA PRO A 154 11.76 17.77 -5.14
C PRO A 154 10.73 17.29 -6.18
N GLU A 155 10.94 17.58 -7.46
CA GLU A 155 10.08 17.16 -8.56
C GLU A 155 10.08 15.65 -8.79
N LEU A 156 11.14 14.95 -8.37
CA LEU A 156 11.20 13.50 -8.44
C LEU A 156 10.31 12.82 -7.40
N PHE A 157 9.83 13.51 -6.36
CA PHE A 157 8.84 12.96 -5.42
C PHE A 157 7.44 13.53 -5.65
N SER A 158 7.35 14.82 -6.00
CA SER A 158 6.07 15.52 -6.17
C SER A 158 5.46 15.41 -7.56
N GLY A 159 6.26 15.06 -8.57
CA GLY A 159 5.84 14.85 -9.95
C GLY A 159 5.49 13.40 -10.25
N ASN A 160 5.13 13.13 -11.50
CA ASN A 160 4.74 11.78 -11.94
C ASN A 160 5.96 10.85 -11.91
N LEU A 161 5.91 9.89 -11.00
CA LEU A 161 6.94 8.89 -10.75
C LEU A 161 6.88 7.75 -11.77
N ILE A 162 7.50 6.61 -11.43
CA ILE A 162 7.66 5.43 -12.31
C ILE A 162 6.32 4.82 -12.78
N PHE A 163 5.20 5.14 -12.13
CA PHE A 163 3.85 4.70 -12.50
C PHE A 163 2.97 5.84 -13.07
N GLY A 164 3.58 6.94 -13.52
CA GLY A 164 2.86 8.06 -14.11
C GLY A 164 1.95 8.82 -13.14
N THR A 165 2.18 8.66 -11.83
CA THR A 165 1.41 9.28 -10.75
C THR A 165 2.33 9.74 -9.63
N ASN A 166 1.81 10.56 -8.73
CA ASN A 166 2.42 10.85 -7.43
C ASN A 166 1.52 10.36 -6.27
N ILE A 167 2.04 10.46 -5.04
CA ILE A 167 1.33 10.04 -3.82
C ILE A 167 0.03 10.82 -3.60
N TRP A 168 0.01 12.11 -3.95
CA TRP A 168 -1.12 13.01 -3.75
C TRP A 168 -2.29 12.63 -4.66
N GLU A 169 -2.02 12.40 -5.95
CA GLU A 169 -3.06 11.98 -6.90
C GLU A 169 -3.70 10.65 -6.51
N MET A 170 -2.92 9.70 -5.98
CA MET A 170 -3.49 8.45 -5.49
C MET A 170 -4.38 8.70 -4.27
N TYR A 171 -3.94 9.54 -3.32
CA TYR A 171 -4.73 9.81 -2.12
C TYR A 171 -6.00 10.59 -2.46
N GLU A 172 -5.95 11.51 -3.43
CA GLU A 172 -7.14 12.18 -3.97
C GLU A 172 -8.16 11.18 -4.53
N GLU A 173 -7.71 10.22 -5.36
CA GLU A 173 -8.62 9.23 -5.95
C GLU A 173 -9.19 8.25 -4.92
N VAL A 174 -8.34 7.79 -3.99
CA VAL A 174 -8.76 6.92 -2.88
C VAL A 174 -9.80 7.63 -2.01
N TRP A 175 -9.58 8.90 -1.66
CA TRP A 175 -10.56 9.68 -0.92
C TRP A 175 -11.84 9.90 -1.70
N SER A 176 -11.74 10.20 -2.99
CA SER A 176 -12.92 10.40 -3.83
C SER A 176 -13.80 9.14 -3.92
N ALA A 177 -13.19 7.96 -3.89
CA ALA A 177 -13.87 6.67 -3.96
C ALA A 177 -14.19 6.05 -2.58
N ARG A 178 -13.94 6.74 -1.46
CA ARG A 178 -14.05 6.20 -0.09
C ARG A 178 -15.42 5.62 0.30
N HIS A 179 -16.48 5.95 -0.44
CA HIS A 179 -17.84 5.44 -0.21
C HIS A 179 -18.26 4.36 -1.22
N ASP A 180 -17.39 4.01 -2.16
CA ASP A 180 -17.64 2.89 -3.08
C ASP A 180 -17.40 1.57 -2.34
N PRO A 181 -18.39 0.66 -2.26
CA PRO A 181 -18.25 -0.60 -1.53
C PRO A 181 -17.20 -1.55 -2.12
N SER A 182 -16.79 -1.33 -3.38
CA SER A 182 -15.68 -2.04 -4.00
C SER A 182 -14.30 -1.50 -3.59
N VAL A 183 -14.22 -0.45 -2.78
CA VAL A 183 -12.98 0.19 -2.34
C VAL A 183 -12.92 0.24 -0.82
N LYS A 184 -11.93 -0.42 -0.22
CA LYS A 184 -11.58 -0.23 1.20
C LYS A 184 -10.17 0.31 1.33
N THR A 185 -9.96 1.20 2.29
CA THR A 185 -8.67 1.89 2.46
C THR A 185 -8.11 1.65 3.86
N LEU A 186 -6.94 1.03 3.91
CA LEU A 186 -6.15 0.87 5.12
C LEU A 186 -5.25 2.10 5.33
N VAL A 187 -5.00 2.42 6.60
CA VAL A 187 -4.04 3.45 7.00
C VAL A 187 -2.86 2.78 7.68
N TYR A 188 -1.67 2.88 7.07
CA TYR A 188 -0.47 2.15 7.51
C TYR A 188 -0.09 2.42 8.96
N GLU A 189 -0.30 3.65 9.44
CA GLU A 189 -0.04 4.03 10.83
C GLU A 189 -0.88 3.21 11.83
N GLY A 190 -2.11 2.85 11.47
CA GLY A 190 -2.99 1.98 12.28
C GLY A 190 -2.49 0.53 12.36
N LEU A 191 -1.59 0.15 11.45
CA LEU A 191 -0.98 -1.17 11.37
C LEU A 191 0.38 -1.23 12.11
N LEU A 192 0.95 -0.06 12.44
CA LEU A 192 2.32 0.10 12.97
C LEU A 192 2.42 0.12 14.50
N ALA A 193 1.32 0.05 15.23
CA ALA A 193 1.33 0.22 16.68
C ALA A 193 1.98 -1.00 17.39
N ASP A 194 3.27 -0.88 17.70
CA ASP A 194 3.98 -1.72 18.68
C ASP A 194 3.37 -1.46 20.09
N ALA A 195 2.24 -2.11 20.41
CA ALA A 195 1.84 -2.50 21.76
C ALA A 195 0.75 -3.60 21.71
N ALA A 196 1.20 -4.83 21.47
CA ALA A 196 0.57 -6.06 21.92
C ALA A 196 -0.82 -6.50 21.40
N ASN A 197 -1.38 -5.94 20.30
CA ASN A 197 -2.26 -6.64 19.30
C ASN A 197 -3.27 -5.77 18.48
N GLU A 198 -3.13 -4.44 18.43
CA GLU A 198 -4.20 -3.54 17.98
C GLU A 198 -4.47 -3.44 16.46
N TYR A 199 -3.72 -4.13 15.60
CA TYR A 199 -4.10 -4.25 14.17
C TYR A 199 -4.98 -5.47 13.88
N LYS A 200 -5.18 -6.37 14.84
CA LYS A 200 -6.08 -7.53 14.69
C LYS A 200 -7.52 -7.10 14.36
N ASP A 201 -7.95 -5.94 14.83
CA ASP A 201 -9.26 -5.34 14.51
C ASP A 201 -9.48 -5.18 12.99
N HIS A 202 -8.39 -5.09 12.20
CA HIS A 202 -8.49 -4.99 10.73
C HIS A 202 -8.72 -6.35 10.08
N PHE A 203 -8.39 -7.47 10.72
CA PHE A 203 -8.48 -8.80 10.10
C PHE A 203 -9.90 -9.20 9.74
N PRO A 204 -10.93 -9.04 10.60
CA PRO A 204 -12.32 -9.28 10.21
C PRO A 204 -12.73 -8.45 8.99
N VAL A 205 -12.40 -7.15 8.99
CA VAL A 205 -12.75 -6.23 7.90
C VAL A 205 -12.08 -6.64 6.58
N ILE A 206 -10.81 -7.04 6.64
CA ILE A 206 -10.09 -7.52 5.46
C ILE A 206 -10.65 -8.86 5.01
N GLU A 207 -10.88 -9.81 5.92
CA GLU A 207 -11.37 -11.15 5.59
C GLU A 207 -12.77 -11.12 4.95
N GLU A 208 -13.66 -10.29 5.49
CA GLU A 208 -14.98 -10.01 4.91
C GLU A 208 -14.85 -9.36 3.52
N PHE A 209 -13.96 -8.36 3.38
CA PHE A 209 -13.74 -7.70 2.10
C PHE A 209 -13.18 -8.66 1.04
N LEU A 210 -12.29 -9.57 1.43
CA LEU A 210 -11.79 -10.65 0.58
C LEU A 210 -12.90 -11.68 0.24
N GLY A 211 -13.95 -11.77 1.06
CA GLY A 211 -15.01 -12.77 0.91
C GLY A 211 -14.56 -14.18 1.29
N CYS A 212 -13.59 -14.29 2.20
CA CYS A 212 -13.07 -15.57 2.68
C CYS A 212 -13.34 -15.81 4.18
N LEU A 213 -14.25 -15.02 4.78
CA LEU A 213 -14.67 -15.18 6.16
C LEU A 213 -15.25 -16.57 6.40
N ASN A 214 -14.64 -17.35 7.31
CA ASN A 214 -15.16 -18.65 7.71
C ASN A 214 -16.20 -18.48 8.82
N GLN A 215 -17.48 -18.63 8.45
CA GLN A 215 -18.62 -18.51 9.37
C GLN A 215 -18.76 -19.70 10.34
N ASP A 216 -18.04 -20.80 10.11
CA ASP A 216 -18.07 -21.98 10.97
C ASP A 216 -17.13 -21.86 12.18
N ARG A 217 -16.20 -20.89 12.18
CA ARG A 217 -15.29 -20.67 13.32
C ARG A 217 -16.07 -20.07 14.49
N ASP A 218 -15.97 -20.68 15.66
CA ASP A 218 -16.47 -20.06 16.88
C ASP A 218 -15.57 -18.88 17.32
N GLU A 219 -15.99 -18.16 18.37
CA GLU A 219 -15.27 -16.99 18.87
C GLU A 219 -13.84 -17.33 19.33
N SER A 220 -13.65 -18.48 19.98
CA SER A 220 -12.33 -18.93 20.45
C SER A 220 -11.43 -19.36 19.30
N GLU A 221 -11.98 -20.04 18.29
CA GLU A 221 -11.27 -20.44 17.08
C GLU A 221 -10.88 -19.21 16.25
N THR A 222 -11.77 -18.22 16.16
CA THR A 222 -11.52 -16.95 15.47
C THR A 222 -10.40 -16.16 16.12
N GLU A 223 -10.42 -16.02 17.45
CA GLU A 223 -9.36 -15.32 18.17
C GLU A 223 -8.00 -16.02 18.02
N ALA A 224 -7.97 -17.35 18.13
CA ALA A 224 -6.75 -18.15 17.93
C ALA A 224 -6.22 -18.03 16.49
N PHE A 225 -7.13 -18.02 15.51
CA PHE A 225 -6.80 -17.81 14.10
C PHE A 225 -6.15 -16.44 13.87
N TYR A 226 -6.77 -15.37 14.36
CA TYR A 226 -6.23 -14.01 14.21
C TYR A 226 -4.93 -13.80 15.00
N GLU A 227 -4.73 -14.45 16.14
CA GLU A 227 -3.44 -14.46 16.83
C GLU A 227 -2.34 -15.11 15.98
N LYS A 228 -2.68 -16.21 15.30
CA LYS A 228 -1.76 -16.88 14.38
C LYS A 228 -1.43 -15.99 13.18
N VAL A 229 -2.43 -15.35 12.57
CA VAL A 229 -2.23 -14.38 11.47
C VAL A 229 -1.33 -13.24 11.95
N ALA A 230 -1.61 -12.64 13.11
CA ALA A 230 -0.81 -11.54 13.69
C ALA A 230 0.66 -11.94 13.88
N SER A 231 0.91 -13.13 14.41
CA SER A 231 2.26 -13.68 14.56
C SER A 231 3.00 -13.77 13.22
N LEU A 232 2.34 -14.34 12.20
CA LEU A 232 2.91 -14.53 10.87
C LEU A 232 3.20 -13.21 10.15
N VAL A 233 2.33 -12.21 10.28
CA VAL A 233 2.48 -10.90 9.62
C VAL A 233 3.24 -9.87 10.46
N SER A 234 3.75 -10.29 11.62
CA SER A 234 4.60 -9.45 12.45
C SER A 234 5.87 -9.08 11.69
N ARG A 235 6.41 -7.87 11.92
CA ARG A 235 7.66 -7.43 11.28
C ARG A 235 8.80 -8.43 11.54
N SER A 236 8.90 -8.93 12.77
CA SER A 236 9.93 -9.92 13.14
C SER A 236 9.84 -11.19 12.31
N GLU A 237 8.63 -11.70 12.08
CA GLU A 237 8.44 -12.94 11.35
C GLU A 237 8.63 -12.74 9.84
N MET A 238 8.12 -11.63 9.29
CA MET A 238 8.33 -11.28 7.88
C MET A 238 9.82 -11.02 7.55
N VAL A 239 10.61 -10.51 8.49
CA VAL A 239 12.08 -10.35 8.30
C VAL A 239 12.79 -11.70 8.25
N LYS A 240 12.35 -12.71 9.02
CA LYS A 240 12.93 -14.07 8.94
C LYS A 240 12.66 -14.74 7.58
N ASN A 241 11.58 -14.35 6.91
CA ASN A 241 11.14 -14.87 5.62
C ASN A 241 11.32 -13.81 4.51
N VAL A 242 12.39 -13.01 4.59
CA VAL A 242 12.60 -11.85 3.70
C VAL A 242 12.77 -12.23 2.23
N ASP A 243 13.23 -13.45 1.96
CA ASP A 243 13.32 -14.08 0.64
C ASP A 243 11.96 -14.16 -0.06
N LYS A 244 10.86 -14.22 0.70
CA LYS A 244 9.49 -14.21 0.14
C LYS A 244 9.07 -12.85 -0.41
N PHE A 245 9.88 -11.80 -0.20
CA PHE A 245 9.47 -10.41 -0.39
C PHE A 245 10.54 -9.54 -1.06
N ASP A 246 11.30 -10.07 -2.02
CA ASP A 246 12.41 -9.33 -2.64
C ASP A 246 12.30 -9.18 -4.17
N ASP A 247 11.20 -9.63 -4.80
CA ASP A 247 10.98 -9.59 -6.25
C ASP A 247 11.92 -10.53 -7.05
N HIS A 248 12.60 -11.51 -6.45
CA HIS A 248 13.47 -12.43 -7.22
C HIS A 248 12.70 -13.19 -8.30
N PHE A 249 11.44 -13.56 -8.05
CA PHE A 249 10.57 -14.15 -9.06
C PHE A 249 10.45 -13.30 -10.34
N ILE A 250 10.31 -11.98 -10.20
CA ILE A 250 10.21 -11.06 -11.36
C ILE A 250 11.51 -11.06 -12.15
N ALA A 251 12.65 -11.06 -11.45
CA ALA A 251 13.97 -11.11 -12.08
C ALA A 251 14.17 -12.42 -12.84
N GLU A 252 14.00 -13.55 -12.17
CA GLU A 252 14.23 -14.89 -12.72
C GLU A 252 13.27 -15.21 -13.87
N MET A 253 11.97 -14.92 -13.72
CA MET A 253 11.01 -15.17 -14.79
C MET A 253 11.19 -14.17 -15.93
N GLY A 254 11.53 -12.91 -15.64
CA GLY A 254 11.90 -11.92 -16.64
C GLY A 254 13.07 -12.39 -17.51
N GLU A 255 14.11 -12.96 -16.90
CA GLU A 255 15.26 -13.56 -17.60
C GLU A 255 14.86 -14.80 -18.39
N LYS A 256 14.13 -15.73 -17.76
CA LYS A 256 13.70 -17.00 -18.36
C LYS A 256 12.85 -16.79 -19.61
N TYR A 257 11.87 -15.88 -19.56
CA TYR A 257 10.96 -15.64 -20.68
C TYR A 257 11.48 -14.60 -21.67
N GLY A 258 12.41 -13.73 -21.26
CA GLY A 258 13.03 -12.73 -22.13
C GLY A 258 12.06 -11.69 -22.71
N ARG A 259 10.92 -11.47 -22.05
CA ARG A 259 9.86 -10.55 -22.51
C ARG A 259 10.03 -9.14 -21.97
N ALA A 260 10.49 -9.01 -20.72
CA ALA A 260 10.72 -7.72 -20.07
C ALA A 260 11.77 -6.89 -20.84
N LEU A 261 11.57 -5.57 -20.90
CA LEU A 261 12.53 -4.67 -21.53
C LEU A 261 13.84 -4.55 -20.73
N ARG A 262 13.75 -4.70 -19.41
CA ARG A 262 14.88 -4.69 -18.48
C ARG A 262 14.57 -5.60 -17.31
N ILE A 263 15.58 -6.35 -16.86
CA ILE A 263 15.45 -7.19 -15.67
C ILE A 263 15.43 -6.30 -14.43
N MET A 264 14.48 -6.55 -13.53
CA MET A 264 14.39 -5.85 -12.26
C MET A 264 15.40 -6.46 -11.29
N GLU A 265 16.23 -5.63 -10.67
CA GLU A 265 17.09 -6.08 -9.58
C GLU A 265 16.25 -6.41 -8.34
N PRO A 266 16.38 -7.65 -7.80
CA PRO A 266 15.76 -8.03 -6.54
C PRO A 266 16.26 -7.14 -5.40
N ALA A 267 15.37 -6.79 -4.47
CA ALA A 267 15.77 -6.11 -3.26
C ALA A 267 14.76 -6.36 -2.13
N PRO A 268 15.25 -6.67 -0.91
CA PRO A 268 14.40 -6.84 0.26
C PRO A 268 13.42 -5.68 0.47
N LYS A 269 12.11 -5.97 0.43
CA LYS A 269 11.04 -5.00 0.71
C LYS A 269 10.76 -4.87 2.20
N VAL A 270 11.04 -5.91 2.97
CA VAL A 270 10.92 -5.98 4.43
C VAL A 270 12.31 -5.89 5.05
N ARG A 271 12.45 -5.11 6.12
CA ARG A 271 13.75 -4.87 6.78
C ARG A 271 13.56 -4.76 8.29
N GLU A 272 14.63 -5.03 9.02
CA GLU A 272 14.70 -4.71 10.44
C GLU A 272 14.49 -3.21 10.70
N LYS A 273 14.11 -2.89 11.94
CA LYS A 273 13.90 -1.50 12.35
C LYS A 273 15.25 -0.78 12.39
N LYS A 274 15.56 -0.01 11.35
CA LYS A 274 16.70 0.90 11.33
C LYS A 274 16.31 2.28 11.86
N GLN A 275 17.28 3.01 12.41
CA GLN A 275 17.14 4.45 12.59
C GLN A 275 16.85 5.08 11.22
N ARG A 276 15.71 5.78 11.13
CA ARG A 276 15.32 6.52 9.94
C ARG A 276 16.00 7.88 9.96
N THR A 277 16.31 8.41 8.78
CA THR A 277 16.66 9.82 8.62
C THR A 277 15.56 10.67 9.23
N GLU A 278 15.94 11.57 10.12
CA GLU A 278 15.06 12.61 10.63
C GLU A 278 14.93 13.69 9.58
N LEU A 279 13.70 14.08 9.25
CA LEU A 279 13.46 15.12 8.26
C LEU A 279 13.74 16.50 8.88
N THR A 280 14.41 17.35 8.11
CA THR A 280 14.63 18.76 8.48
C THR A 280 13.33 19.54 8.42
N GLU A 281 13.28 20.66 9.14
CA GLU A 281 12.15 21.60 9.13
C GLU A 281 11.78 22.02 7.69
N ALA A 282 12.77 22.40 6.87
CA ALA A 282 12.54 22.76 5.47
C ALA A 282 11.89 21.63 4.63
N THR A 283 12.23 20.37 4.88
CA THR A 283 11.64 19.23 4.18
C THR A 283 10.20 18.98 4.65
N ILE A 284 9.95 19.16 5.94
CA ILE A 284 8.61 19.05 6.52
C ILE A 284 7.71 20.17 5.99
N GLU A 285 8.17 21.42 6.02
CA GLU A 285 7.46 22.58 5.45
C GLU A 285 7.13 22.35 3.97
N TRP A 286 8.08 21.83 3.19
CA TRP A 286 7.83 21.49 1.79
C TRP A 286 6.70 20.45 1.64
N LEU A 287 6.67 19.40 2.47
CA LEU A 287 5.59 18.40 2.45
C LEU A 287 4.24 19.00 2.85
N GLU A 288 4.22 19.91 3.82
CA GLU A 288 3.01 20.62 4.23
C GLU A 288 2.49 21.54 3.13
N ASP A 289 3.38 22.28 2.45
CA ASP A 289 3.03 23.09 1.28
C ASP A 289 2.44 22.21 0.16
N GLN A 290 3.03 21.04 -0.12
CA GLN A 290 2.47 20.09 -1.08
C GLN A 290 1.07 19.60 -0.67
N TRP A 291 0.85 19.30 0.62
CA TRP A 291 -0.47 18.92 1.12
C TRP A 291 -1.48 20.04 0.94
N PHE A 292 -1.13 21.24 1.37
CA PHE A 292 -2.00 22.41 1.30
C PHE A 292 -2.40 22.74 -0.14
N GLU A 293 -1.46 22.68 -1.08
CA GLU A 293 -1.72 23.00 -2.49
C GLU A 293 -2.52 21.89 -3.21
N LYS A 294 -2.21 20.62 -2.95
CA LYS A 294 -2.72 19.48 -3.74
C LYS A 294 -3.89 18.75 -3.08
N MET A 295 -3.87 18.60 -1.75
CA MET A 295 -4.81 17.73 -1.03
C MET A 295 -5.92 18.49 -0.32
N THR A 296 -5.62 19.64 0.31
CA THR A 296 -6.63 20.40 1.05
C THR A 296 -7.82 20.82 0.18
N PRO A 297 -7.64 21.37 -1.04
CA PRO A 297 -8.76 21.78 -1.90
C PRO A 297 -9.63 20.60 -2.37
N LYS A 298 -9.09 19.38 -2.32
CA LYS A 298 -9.72 18.17 -2.85
C LYS A 298 -10.41 17.33 -1.78
N THR A 299 -9.86 17.35 -0.58
CA THR A 299 -10.31 16.47 0.51
C THR A 299 -10.91 17.24 1.68
N GLY A 300 -10.64 18.54 1.80
CA GLY A 300 -11.07 19.38 2.91
C GLY A 300 -10.19 19.28 4.16
N HIS A 301 -9.24 18.34 4.22
CA HIS A 301 -8.37 18.17 5.38
C HIS A 301 -7.16 19.11 5.34
N THR A 302 -6.80 19.67 6.49
CA THR A 302 -5.69 20.60 6.61
C THR A 302 -4.33 19.89 6.60
N ASN A 303 -4.29 18.60 6.93
CA ASN A 303 -3.07 17.79 7.00
C ASN A 303 -3.39 16.29 6.83
N TYR A 304 -2.34 15.46 6.73
CA TYR A 304 -2.47 14.02 6.59
C TYR A 304 -3.14 13.33 7.79
N ASP A 305 -2.94 13.80 9.02
CA ASP A 305 -3.44 13.11 10.20
C ASP A 305 -4.98 13.20 10.27
N GLU A 306 -5.56 14.33 9.89
CA GLU A 306 -7.01 14.48 9.73
C GLU A 306 -7.56 13.54 8.64
N TYR A 307 -6.89 13.49 7.48
CA TYR A 307 -7.25 12.61 6.36
C TYR A 307 -7.18 11.12 6.75
N ALA A 308 -6.10 10.73 7.42
CA ALA A 308 -5.88 9.37 7.88
C ALA A 308 -6.90 8.96 8.96
N THR A 309 -7.21 9.87 9.88
CA THR A 309 -8.25 9.65 10.90
C THR A 309 -9.60 9.41 10.24
N ALA A 310 -10.01 10.27 9.29
CA ALA A 310 -11.29 10.13 8.60
C ALA A 310 -11.40 8.82 7.79
N LEU A 311 -10.32 8.40 7.12
CA LEU A 311 -10.29 7.09 6.44
C LEU A 311 -10.36 5.93 7.42
N SER A 312 -9.68 6.02 8.56
CA SER A 312 -9.71 4.98 9.58
C SER A 312 -11.11 4.86 10.19
N GLU A 313 -11.79 5.98 10.45
CA GLU A 313 -13.17 5.98 10.96
C GLU A 313 -14.12 5.33 9.94
N LEU A 314 -13.98 5.65 8.65
CA LEU A 314 -14.78 5.04 7.58
C LEU A 314 -14.55 3.53 7.42
N LEU A 315 -13.32 3.05 7.66
CA LEU A 315 -13.00 1.63 7.57
C LEU A 315 -13.76 0.79 8.59
N PHE A 316 -13.99 1.36 9.78
CA PHE A 316 -14.64 0.70 10.92
C PHE A 316 -16.08 1.16 11.16
N ALA A 317 -16.64 2.00 10.27
CA ALA A 317 -18.04 2.37 10.35
C ALA A 317 -18.91 1.18 9.91
N ASP A 318 -19.89 0.80 10.74
CA ASP A 318 -20.86 -0.23 10.39
C ASP A 318 -21.70 0.25 9.19
N GLU A 319 -21.88 -0.60 8.17
CA GLU A 319 -22.67 -0.26 6.97
C GLU A 319 -24.15 0.07 7.30
N GLU A 320 -24.65 -0.35 8.48
CA GLU A 320 -26.01 -0.06 8.96
C GLU A 320 -26.20 1.35 9.56
N GLU A 321 -25.14 2.02 10.03
CA GLU A 321 -25.26 3.36 10.65
C GLU A 321 -25.29 4.52 9.64
N ALA A 322 -25.02 4.26 8.35
CA ALA A 322 -24.97 5.29 7.31
C ALA A 322 -26.33 5.98 7.00
N VAL A 323 -27.43 5.57 7.65
CA VAL A 323 -28.80 6.05 7.36
C VAL A 323 -29.40 6.93 8.46
N VAL A 324 -28.77 7.10 9.63
CA VAL A 324 -29.36 7.90 10.72
C VAL A 324 -28.34 8.88 11.33
N PRO A 325 -28.59 10.19 11.36
CA PRO A 325 -27.76 11.11 12.11
C PRO A 325 -28.06 10.97 13.60
N GLN A 326 -27.15 10.35 14.35
CA GLN A 326 -27.18 10.31 15.82
C GLN A 326 -25.83 10.73 16.40
N GLU A 327 -25.91 11.29 17.62
CA GLU A 327 -24.90 11.95 18.43
C GLU A 327 -23.59 11.16 18.70
N PRO A 328 -22.49 11.84 19.10
CA PRO A 328 -21.14 11.29 18.97
C PRO A 328 -20.89 10.07 19.86
N VAL A 329 -20.70 8.93 19.20
CA VAL A 329 -20.19 7.69 19.82
C VAL A 329 -18.70 7.85 20.12
N ARG A 330 -18.29 7.42 21.31
CA ARG A 330 -16.89 7.44 21.77
C ARG A 330 -16.02 6.45 20.96
N ILE A 331 -15.42 6.89 19.86
CA ILE A 331 -14.19 6.29 19.33
C ILE A 331 -13.26 7.41 18.88
N SER A 332 -12.48 7.95 19.82
CA SER A 332 -11.36 8.83 19.48
C SER A 332 -10.04 8.08 19.65
N ARG A 333 -9.72 7.15 18.74
CA ARG A 333 -8.31 6.81 18.48
C ARG A 333 -7.75 7.89 17.56
N ALA A 334 -7.62 9.11 18.08
CA ALA A 334 -6.89 10.15 17.37
C ALA A 334 -5.50 9.60 17.05
N MET A 335 -5.19 9.44 15.76
CA MET A 335 -3.87 9.02 15.30
C MET A 335 -2.87 10.15 15.58
N ARG A 336 -2.42 10.30 16.83
CA ARG A 336 -1.38 11.26 17.20
C ARG A 336 -0.01 10.64 16.97
N ARG A 337 0.78 11.28 16.10
CA ARG A 337 2.20 10.95 15.89
C ARG A 337 2.99 11.09 17.20
N LYS A 338 3.99 10.23 17.42
CA LYS A 338 5.06 10.48 18.42
C LYS A 338 5.95 11.68 18.07
N SER A 339 5.92 12.14 16.83
CA SER A 339 6.73 13.25 16.32
C SER A 339 5.93 14.54 16.11
N SER A 340 4.78 14.71 16.79
CA SER A 340 4.12 16.01 16.81
C SER A 340 5.02 17.00 17.56
N LEU A 341 5.92 17.67 16.85
CA LEU A 341 6.34 19.00 17.25
C LEU A 341 5.05 19.77 17.54
N VAL A 342 4.98 20.23 18.78
CA VAL A 342 3.77 20.79 19.37
C VAL A 342 3.30 21.94 18.47
N LEU A 343 2.02 21.92 18.11
CA LEU A 343 1.27 22.98 17.40
C LEU A 343 1.50 24.41 17.94
N GLU A 344 2.17 24.56 19.08
CA GLU A 344 2.51 25.81 19.75
C GLU A 344 3.74 26.53 19.16
N GLN A 345 4.52 25.91 18.26
CA GLN A 345 5.77 26.52 17.73
C GLN A 345 5.68 27.12 16.32
N LEU A 346 4.49 27.27 15.72
CA LEU A 346 4.37 27.76 14.33
C LEU A 346 3.70 29.15 14.14
N PRO A 347 4.27 30.27 14.66
CA PRO A 347 3.79 31.63 14.35
C PRO A 347 4.02 32.11 12.91
N GLU A 348 4.90 31.48 12.13
CA GLU A 348 5.20 31.91 10.74
C GLU A 348 4.33 31.20 9.69
N ILE A 349 4.05 29.90 9.86
CA ILE A 349 3.16 29.15 8.97
C ILE A 349 1.71 29.68 9.05
N ARG A 350 1.23 30.08 10.24
CA ARG A 350 -0.08 30.71 10.39
C ARG A 350 -0.19 32.04 9.64
N ARG A 351 0.89 32.85 9.66
CA ARG A 351 0.94 34.13 8.94
C ARG A 351 0.91 33.96 7.42
N ARG A 352 1.53 32.90 6.88
CA ARG A 352 1.47 32.61 5.44
C ARG A 352 0.08 32.09 5.03
N ARG A 353 -0.53 31.21 5.85
CA ARG A 353 -1.91 30.71 5.67
C ARG A 353 -2.97 31.83 5.73
N GLU A 354 -2.80 32.82 6.60
CA GLU A 354 -3.67 34.01 6.69
C GLU A 354 -3.48 34.97 5.50
N SER A 355 -2.29 35.04 4.91
CA SER A 355 -1.99 35.90 3.74
C SER A 355 -2.47 35.33 2.39
N LEU A 356 -2.80 34.05 2.32
CA LEU A 356 -3.22 33.34 1.10
C LEU A 356 -4.69 32.89 1.11
N ALA A 357 -5.41 33.12 2.21
CA ALA A 357 -6.87 32.97 2.22
C ALA A 357 -7.46 34.02 1.26
N PRO A 358 -8.37 33.64 0.34
CA PRO A 358 -9.06 34.62 -0.49
C PRO A 358 -9.83 35.56 0.42
N HIS A 359 -9.50 36.86 0.37
CA HIS A 359 -10.39 37.88 0.91
C HIS A 359 -11.73 37.79 0.16
N GLU A 360 -12.83 37.78 0.91
CA GLU A 360 -14.22 37.65 0.44
C GLU A 360 -14.56 38.44 -0.83
#